data_AF-A0A1G6QZ52-F1
#
_entry.id   AF-A0A1G6QZ52-F1
#
_cell.length_a   1.000
_cell.length_b   1.000
_cell.length_c   1.000
_cell.angle_alpha   90.00
_cell.angle_beta   90.00
_cell.angle_gamma   90.00
#
_symmetry.space_group_name_H-M   'P 1'
#
loop_
_entity.id
_entity.type
_entity.pdbx_description
1 polymer ?
#
loop_
_entity_poly.entity_id
_entity_poly.type
_entity_poly.pdbx_seq_one_letter_code
_entity_poly.pdbx_strand_id
1 'polypeptide(L)'
;MPDLTLIDFARLGANIDSQAAAYQSAAPFPHIVLDDVLTPAAFDKAMGEFPGIEDPFWKGYIHVNETKYSHTQPDVWGPTLHDVAKEFCSPEFVAFLEKLTGIENLMPDWSMDGGGLHQTLRGGHLNVHADFTTHHDHENWARRVNILLYLNEEWRDEWGGKLELWDKDMTSCQARVTPAGNRMLVFTTDVDTFHGHPDGLTCPPDVARRSMALYYFTEEENAVRRSTNYQARPEESVARKAAIAADRTALDLYDRAKRRLGISDERVQKALARVDRLRRKR
;
A
#
# COMPACT_ATOMS: atom_id res chain seq x y z
N MET A 1 21.76 16.99 5.17
CA MET A 1 22.79 16.24 4.40
C MET A 1 23.02 17.01 3.12
N PRO A 2 24.25 17.09 2.56
CA PRO A 2 24.44 17.82 1.29
C PRO A 2 23.51 17.22 0.22
N ASP A 3 22.91 18.10 -0.60
CA ASP A 3 21.85 17.88 -1.61
C ASP A 3 21.85 16.49 -2.25
N LEU A 4 21.29 15.50 -1.55
CA LEU A 4 20.99 14.22 -2.15
C LEU A 4 19.72 14.44 -2.97
N THR A 5 19.86 14.53 -4.29
CA THR A 5 18.70 14.51 -5.18
C THR A 5 17.97 13.19 -4.98
N LEU A 6 16.75 13.25 -4.43
CA LEU A 6 15.95 12.05 -4.19
C LEU A 6 15.30 11.54 -5.47
N ILE A 7 14.69 12.45 -6.23
CA ILE A 7 13.99 12.19 -7.48
C ILE A 7 14.54 13.12 -8.56
N ASP A 8 14.83 12.57 -9.73
CA ASP A 8 15.07 13.37 -10.94
C ASP A 8 13.72 13.59 -11.65
N PHE A 9 13.04 14.69 -11.32
CA PHE A 9 11.73 15.03 -11.89
C PHE A 9 11.78 15.30 -13.39
N ALA A 10 12.90 15.82 -13.90
CA ALA A 10 13.07 16.04 -15.33
C ALA A 10 13.05 14.71 -16.08
N ARG A 11 13.77 13.69 -15.57
CA ARG A 11 13.72 12.33 -16.11
C ARG A 11 12.35 11.68 -15.90
N LEU A 12 11.81 11.76 -14.68
CA LEU A 12 10.55 11.09 -14.32
C LEU A 12 9.38 11.61 -15.19
N GLY A 13 9.34 12.93 -15.41
CA GLY A 13 8.32 13.61 -16.21
C GLY A 13 8.65 13.79 -17.69
N ALA A 14 9.78 13.28 -18.19
CA ALA A 14 10.24 13.50 -19.57
C ALA A 14 9.20 13.10 -20.64
N ASN A 15 8.40 12.07 -20.34
CA ASN A 15 7.37 11.53 -21.25
C ASN A 15 5.97 11.60 -20.64
N ILE A 16 5.72 12.58 -19.76
CA ILE A 16 4.52 12.64 -18.92
C ILE A 16 3.21 12.57 -19.71
N ASP A 17 3.11 13.15 -20.91
CA ASP A 17 1.88 13.11 -21.70
C ASP A 17 1.57 11.67 -22.20
N SER A 18 2.61 10.93 -22.61
CA SER A 18 2.46 9.52 -22.99
C SER A 18 2.21 8.63 -21.77
N GLN A 19 2.85 8.93 -20.63
CA GLN A 19 2.61 8.21 -19.37
C GLN A 19 1.18 8.42 -18.90
N ALA A 20 0.65 9.64 -18.99
CA ALA A 20 -0.73 9.95 -18.61
C ALA A 20 -1.74 9.21 -19.49
N ALA A 21 -1.54 9.21 -20.81
CA ALA A 21 -2.38 8.42 -21.72
C ALA A 21 -2.33 6.91 -21.39
N ALA A 22 -1.15 6.37 -21.11
CA ALA A 22 -0.98 4.98 -20.72
C ALA A 22 -1.67 4.67 -19.38
N TYR A 23 -1.50 5.52 -18.37
CA TYR A 23 -2.14 5.39 -17.06
C TYR A 23 -3.66 5.39 -17.18
N GLN A 24 -4.23 6.43 -17.80
CA GLN A 24 -5.68 6.65 -17.83
C GLN A 24 -6.42 5.60 -18.66
N SER A 25 -5.75 4.99 -19.64
CA SER A 25 -6.33 3.93 -20.49
C SER A 25 -6.01 2.51 -20.01
N ALA A 26 -5.22 2.36 -18.93
CA ALA A 26 -4.83 1.04 -18.45
C ALA A 26 -6.01 0.25 -17.90
N ALA A 27 -5.96 -1.07 -18.09
CA ALA A 27 -6.91 -2.03 -17.56
C ALA A 27 -6.21 -2.96 -16.56
N PRO A 28 -6.85 -3.38 -15.45
CA PRO A 28 -8.30 -3.34 -15.21
C PRO A 28 -8.85 -2.01 -14.68
N PHE A 29 -7.98 -1.12 -14.22
CA PHE A 29 -8.25 0.24 -13.79
C PHE A 29 -7.02 1.10 -14.07
N PRO A 30 -7.12 2.45 -14.02
CA PRO A 30 -5.98 3.31 -14.32
C PRO A 30 -4.78 3.03 -13.41
N HIS A 31 -3.65 2.67 -14.02
CA HIS A 31 -2.41 2.34 -13.33
C HIS A 31 -1.19 2.46 -14.24
N ILE A 32 -0.02 2.66 -13.65
CA ILE A 32 1.26 2.64 -14.35
C ILE A 32 2.38 2.14 -13.44
N VAL A 33 3.35 1.46 -14.03
CA VAL A 33 4.60 1.08 -13.37
C VAL A 33 5.68 2.07 -13.78
N LEU A 34 6.34 2.68 -12.81
CA LEU A 34 7.46 3.58 -12.99
C LEU A 34 8.72 2.94 -12.39
N ASP A 35 9.75 2.77 -13.20
CA ASP A 35 11.02 2.20 -12.77
C ASP A 35 12.05 3.30 -12.45
N ASP A 36 12.94 2.95 -11.53
CA ASP A 36 14.03 3.79 -11.06
C ASP A 36 13.56 5.16 -10.53
N VAL A 37 12.46 5.20 -9.76
CA VAL A 37 11.85 6.48 -9.33
C VAL A 37 12.82 7.34 -8.52
N LEU A 38 13.50 6.73 -7.55
CA LEU A 38 14.54 7.38 -6.79
C LEU A 38 15.86 7.37 -7.57
N THR A 39 16.72 8.35 -7.35
CA THR A 39 18.11 8.27 -7.82
C THR A 39 18.79 7.05 -7.19
N PRO A 40 19.76 6.39 -7.86
CA PRO A 40 20.42 5.21 -7.32
C PRO A 40 20.97 5.42 -5.90
N ALA A 41 21.59 6.58 -5.64
CA ALA A 41 22.13 6.92 -4.33
C ALA A 41 21.05 7.12 -3.25
N ALA A 42 19.88 7.65 -3.61
CA ALA A 42 18.75 7.77 -2.69
C ALA A 42 18.10 6.41 -2.42
N PHE A 43 17.95 5.58 -3.44
CA PHE A 43 17.43 4.23 -3.30
C PHE A 43 18.29 3.37 -2.39
N ASP A 44 19.62 3.33 -2.63
CA ASP A 44 20.55 2.53 -1.82
C ASP A 44 20.50 2.93 -0.33
N LYS A 45 20.44 4.24 -0.05
CA LYS A 45 20.30 4.75 1.32
C LYS A 45 18.95 4.42 1.94
N ALA A 46 17.85 4.66 1.22
CA ALA A 46 16.50 4.36 1.71
C ALA A 46 16.33 2.88 2.01
N MET A 47 16.86 2.00 1.15
CA MET A 47 16.87 0.55 1.36
C MET A 47 17.72 0.16 2.58
N GLY A 48 18.91 0.74 2.75
CA GLY A 48 19.78 0.49 3.89
C GLY A 48 19.21 1.01 5.22
N GLU A 49 18.35 2.03 5.18
CA GLU A 49 17.63 2.56 6.33
C GLU A 49 16.32 1.81 6.64
N PHE A 50 15.88 0.90 5.76
CA PHE A 50 14.62 0.20 5.94
C PHE A 50 14.63 -0.60 7.25
N PRO A 51 13.64 -0.43 8.15
CA PRO A 51 13.65 -1.09 9.45
C PRO A 51 13.76 -2.61 9.32
N GLY A 52 14.59 -3.22 10.17
CA GLY A 52 14.75 -4.67 10.20
C GLY A 52 13.43 -5.40 10.51
N ILE A 53 13.36 -6.69 10.17
CA ILE A 53 12.13 -7.50 10.31
C ILE A 53 11.58 -7.49 11.74
N GLU A 54 12.46 -7.42 12.74
CA GLU A 54 12.12 -7.45 14.17
C GLU A 54 11.99 -6.06 14.82
N ASP A 55 11.98 -4.98 14.03
CA ASP A 55 11.85 -3.63 14.56
C ASP A 55 10.58 -3.45 15.43
N PRO A 56 10.68 -2.83 16.62
CA PRO A 56 9.57 -2.72 17.56
C PRO A 56 8.41 -1.83 17.08
N PHE A 57 8.60 -0.99 16.06
CA PHE A 57 7.57 -0.13 15.50
C PHE A 57 6.64 -0.84 14.52
N TRP A 58 6.96 -2.08 14.12
CA TRP A 58 6.08 -2.88 13.29
C TRP A 58 4.78 -3.24 13.99
N LYS A 59 3.67 -2.88 13.36
CA LYS A 59 2.30 -3.25 13.75
C LYS A 59 1.80 -4.35 12.82
N GLY A 60 1.50 -5.51 13.39
CA GLY A 60 1.01 -6.66 12.63
C GLY A 60 -0.48 -6.60 12.33
N TYR A 61 -0.82 -6.82 11.07
CA TYR A 61 -2.16 -7.15 10.61
C TYR A 61 -2.15 -8.64 10.30
N ILE A 62 -2.72 -9.42 11.23
CA ILE A 62 -2.62 -10.88 11.23
C ILE A 62 -4.01 -11.46 11.43
N HIS A 63 -4.67 -11.74 10.31
CA HIS A 63 -5.96 -12.39 10.24
C HIS A 63 -6.10 -13.16 8.91
N VAL A 64 -7.30 -13.64 8.58
CA VAL A 64 -7.50 -14.48 7.39
C VAL A 64 -7.12 -13.74 6.11
N ASN A 65 -7.42 -12.45 6.05
CA ASN A 65 -7.26 -11.65 4.85
C ASN A 65 -5.87 -11.07 4.64
N GLU A 66 -5.07 -10.91 5.69
CA GLU A 66 -3.70 -10.44 5.55
C GLU A 66 -2.79 -10.94 6.67
N THR A 67 -1.53 -11.12 6.30
CA THR A 67 -0.41 -11.33 7.22
C THR A 67 0.72 -10.42 6.75
N LYS A 68 0.66 -9.16 7.20
CA LYS A 68 1.61 -8.10 6.87
C LYS A 68 1.87 -7.21 8.08
N TYR A 69 2.90 -6.38 7.99
CA TYR A 69 3.25 -5.42 9.03
C TYR A 69 3.34 -4.02 8.43
N SER A 70 2.89 -3.02 9.18
CA SER A 70 3.06 -1.61 8.82
C SER A 70 3.79 -0.84 9.90
N HIS A 71 4.47 0.22 9.47
CA HIS A 71 5.06 1.23 10.32
C HIS A 71 4.61 2.59 9.78
N THR A 72 3.80 3.31 10.56
CA THR A 72 3.04 4.51 10.13
C THR A 72 3.50 5.78 10.84
N GLN A 73 4.76 5.83 11.30
CA GLN A 73 5.29 6.96 12.07
C GLN A 73 6.53 7.49 11.32
N PRO A 74 6.36 8.36 10.31
CA PRO A 74 7.46 8.80 9.47
C PRO A 74 8.55 9.56 10.23
N ASP A 75 8.21 10.25 11.32
CA ASP A 75 9.14 11.04 12.12
C ASP A 75 10.24 10.21 12.84
N VAL A 76 10.07 8.88 12.92
CA VAL A 76 11.07 7.98 13.51
C VAL A 76 11.78 7.10 12.49
N TRP A 77 11.48 7.26 11.20
CA TRP A 77 12.18 6.53 10.14
C TRP A 77 13.61 7.03 9.99
N GLY A 78 14.42 6.25 9.25
CA GLY A 78 15.71 6.73 8.76
C GLY A 78 15.53 8.04 7.97
N PRO A 79 16.53 8.93 8.00
CA PRO A 79 16.40 10.28 7.46
C PRO A 79 16.11 10.29 5.95
N THR A 80 16.70 9.39 5.17
CA THR A 80 16.43 9.27 3.73
C THR A 80 15.01 8.75 3.48
N LEU A 81 14.53 7.76 4.23
CA LEU A 81 13.15 7.26 4.11
C LEU A 81 12.12 8.34 4.44
N HIS A 82 12.36 9.09 5.51
CA HIS A 82 11.53 10.22 5.89
C HIS A 82 11.55 11.31 4.80
N ASP A 83 12.72 11.66 4.27
CA ASP A 83 12.83 12.69 3.23
C ASP A 83 12.20 12.24 1.91
N VAL A 84 12.29 10.95 1.54
CA VAL A 84 11.56 10.36 0.40
C VAL A 84 10.05 10.49 0.58
N ALA A 85 9.53 10.18 1.77
CA ALA A 85 8.11 10.35 2.04
C ALA A 85 7.70 11.83 1.95
N LYS A 86 8.54 12.75 2.44
CA LYS A 86 8.30 14.20 2.31
C LYS A 86 8.28 14.64 0.85
N GLU A 87 9.18 14.12 0.04
CA GLU A 87 9.25 14.41 -1.40
C GLU A 87 7.97 13.95 -2.11
N PHE A 88 7.41 12.79 -1.72
CA PHE A 88 6.12 12.32 -2.22
C PHE A 88 4.93 13.18 -1.76
N CYS A 89 5.07 13.93 -0.68
CA CYS A 89 4.08 14.93 -0.25
C CYS A 89 4.36 16.33 -0.79
N SER A 90 5.42 16.53 -1.58
CA SER A 90 5.81 17.84 -2.08
C SER A 90 4.84 18.35 -3.16
N PRO A 91 4.69 19.68 -3.32
CA PRO A 91 3.91 20.24 -4.41
C PRO A 91 4.38 19.80 -5.81
N GLU A 92 5.68 19.57 -6.00
CA GLU A 92 6.23 19.11 -7.28
C GLU A 92 5.79 17.68 -7.61
N PHE A 93 5.86 16.77 -6.63
CA PHE A 93 5.39 15.40 -6.83
C PHE A 93 3.87 15.31 -6.97
N VAL A 94 3.12 16.11 -6.20
CA VAL A 94 1.66 16.21 -6.35
C VAL A 94 1.31 16.70 -7.75
N ALA A 95 1.94 17.76 -8.26
CA ALA A 95 1.70 18.25 -9.62
C ALA A 95 2.04 17.20 -10.69
N PHE A 96 3.11 16.41 -10.49
CA PHE A 96 3.42 15.26 -11.34
C PHE A 96 2.28 14.24 -11.34
N LEU A 97 1.75 13.86 -10.16
CA LEU A 97 0.64 12.92 -10.06
C LEU A 97 -0.65 13.46 -10.66
N GLU A 98 -0.98 14.73 -10.45
CA GLU A 98 -2.18 15.35 -11.05
C GLU A 98 -2.08 15.30 -12.58
N LYS A 99 -0.91 15.62 -13.15
CA LYS A 99 -0.69 15.52 -14.60
C LYS A 99 -0.75 14.08 -15.10
N LEU A 100 -0.15 13.13 -14.38
CA LEU A 100 -0.15 11.71 -14.72
C LEU A 100 -1.57 11.13 -14.71
N THR A 101 -2.32 11.40 -13.65
CA THR A 101 -3.60 10.77 -13.37
C THR A 101 -4.78 11.49 -14.02
N GLY A 102 -4.65 12.80 -14.27
CA GLY A 102 -5.76 13.66 -14.68
C GLY A 102 -6.72 14.01 -13.53
N ILE A 103 -6.36 13.71 -12.29
CA ILE A 103 -7.14 14.03 -11.09
C ILE A 103 -6.53 15.30 -10.47
N GLU A 104 -7.31 16.37 -10.39
CA GLU A 104 -6.88 17.65 -9.81
C GLU A 104 -7.17 17.73 -8.30
N ASN A 105 -6.46 18.64 -7.62
CA ASN A 105 -6.57 18.95 -6.19
C ASN A 105 -6.22 17.75 -5.29
N LEU A 106 -5.19 17.00 -5.67
CA LEU A 106 -4.71 15.87 -4.88
C LEU A 106 -4.05 16.37 -3.58
N MET A 107 -4.52 15.83 -2.46
CA MET A 107 -4.00 16.09 -1.12
C MET A 107 -3.21 14.87 -0.65
N PRO A 108 -1.88 14.96 -0.47
CA PRO A 108 -1.10 13.88 0.09
C PRO A 108 -1.42 13.68 1.58
N ASP A 109 -1.47 12.43 2.04
CA ASP A 109 -1.65 12.10 3.45
C ASP A 109 -0.31 11.85 4.18
N TRP A 110 0.11 12.80 5.02
CA TRP A 110 1.29 12.64 5.89
C TRP A 110 1.01 11.81 7.16
N SER A 111 -0.27 11.59 7.51
CA SER A 111 -0.64 10.80 8.69
C SER A 111 -0.39 9.30 8.50
N MET A 112 -0.15 8.88 7.25
CA MET A 112 0.07 7.48 6.84
C MET A 112 -1.13 6.58 7.19
N ASP A 113 -2.36 7.10 7.02
CA ASP A 113 -3.59 6.37 7.27
C ASP A 113 -3.70 5.18 6.30
N GLY A 114 -3.51 3.97 6.83
CA GLY A 114 -3.38 2.73 6.04
C GLY A 114 -2.11 2.64 5.17
N GLY A 115 -1.29 3.68 5.13
CA GLY A 115 -0.06 3.78 4.34
C GLY A 115 1.19 3.44 5.15
N GLY A 116 2.29 4.14 4.89
CA GLY A 116 3.57 4.02 5.58
C GLY A 116 4.51 2.96 4.99
N LEU A 117 5.52 2.56 5.77
CA LEU A 117 6.37 1.44 5.40
C LEU A 117 5.61 0.15 5.66
N HIS A 118 5.63 -0.79 4.71
CA HIS A 118 5.05 -2.12 4.83
C HIS A 118 6.11 -3.19 4.64
N GLN A 119 5.95 -4.29 5.37
CA GLN A 119 6.67 -5.52 5.09
C GLN A 119 5.75 -6.75 5.13
N THR A 120 6.01 -7.71 4.25
CA THR A 120 5.41 -9.04 4.28
C THR A 120 6.53 -10.07 4.35
N LEU A 121 6.47 -10.95 5.35
CA LEU A 121 7.47 -11.99 5.57
C LEU A 121 7.11 -13.26 4.80
N ARG A 122 8.03 -14.24 4.77
CA ARG A 122 7.75 -15.58 4.27
C ARG A 122 6.44 -16.15 4.84
N GLY A 123 5.59 -16.66 3.96
CA GLY A 123 4.25 -17.19 4.27
C GLY A 123 3.17 -16.10 4.43
N GLY A 124 3.54 -14.83 4.52
CA GLY A 124 2.60 -13.72 4.58
C GLY A 124 1.96 -13.42 3.22
N HIS A 125 0.76 -12.86 3.24
CA HIS A 125 -0.06 -12.57 2.07
C HIS A 125 -0.95 -11.35 2.31
N LEU A 126 -1.54 -10.84 1.24
CA LEU A 126 -2.63 -9.87 1.28
C LEU A 126 -3.66 -10.31 0.23
N ASN A 127 -4.82 -10.79 0.71
CA ASN A 127 -5.88 -11.23 -0.20
C ASN A 127 -6.33 -10.07 -1.09
N VAL A 128 -6.92 -10.43 -2.24
CA VAL A 128 -7.43 -9.43 -3.18
C VAL A 128 -8.49 -8.56 -2.49
N HIS A 129 -8.38 -7.25 -2.64
CA HIS A 129 -9.29 -6.28 -2.02
C HIS A 129 -9.41 -5.00 -2.84
N ALA A 130 -10.52 -4.30 -2.65
CA ALA A 130 -10.59 -2.88 -2.91
C ALA A 130 -10.38 -2.14 -1.58
N ASP A 131 -9.65 -1.03 -1.63
CA ASP A 131 -9.28 -0.27 -0.45
C ASP A 131 -10.47 0.43 0.20
N PHE A 132 -10.28 0.92 1.43
CA PHE A 132 -11.20 1.88 2.02
C PHE A 132 -11.17 3.19 1.21
N THR A 133 -12.31 3.85 1.08
CA THR A 133 -12.49 4.96 0.13
C THR A 133 -12.39 6.35 0.75
N THR A 134 -12.36 6.47 2.08
CA THR A 134 -12.26 7.76 2.77
C THR A 134 -11.26 7.69 3.91
N HIS A 135 -10.57 8.80 4.19
CA HIS A 135 -9.67 8.90 5.33
C HIS A 135 -10.41 8.57 6.65
N HIS A 136 -9.76 7.87 7.57
CA HIS A 136 -10.41 7.42 8.81
C HIS A 136 -10.77 8.57 9.76
N ASP A 137 -9.98 9.65 9.75
CA ASP A 137 -10.18 10.84 10.60
C ASP A 137 -10.78 12.04 9.85
N HIS A 138 -10.93 11.97 8.52
CA HIS A 138 -11.46 13.05 7.67
C HIS A 138 -12.52 12.49 6.71
N GLU A 139 -13.79 12.49 7.13
CA GLU A 139 -14.86 11.81 6.39
C GLU A 139 -15.13 12.38 4.99
N ASN A 140 -14.76 13.64 4.75
CA ASN A 140 -14.89 14.32 3.46
C ASN A 140 -13.67 14.15 2.55
N TRP A 141 -12.63 13.42 2.98
CA TRP A 141 -11.47 13.14 2.14
C TRP A 141 -11.68 11.81 1.43
N ALA A 142 -11.94 11.86 0.12
CA ALA A 142 -12.09 10.70 -0.74
C ALA A 142 -10.73 10.25 -1.26
N ARG A 143 -10.36 8.98 -1.06
CA ARG A 143 -9.08 8.42 -1.52
C ARG A 143 -9.13 8.25 -3.03
N ARG A 144 -8.12 8.74 -3.75
CA ARG A 144 -8.08 8.77 -5.21
C ARG A 144 -6.93 8.01 -5.81
N VAL A 145 -5.72 8.21 -5.28
CA VAL A 145 -4.51 7.64 -5.86
C VAL A 145 -3.68 6.96 -4.80
N ASN A 146 -3.16 5.79 -5.14
CA ASN A 146 -2.18 5.07 -4.35
C ASN A 146 -0.84 5.06 -5.08
N ILE A 147 0.24 5.29 -4.33
CA ILE A 147 1.59 4.93 -4.78
C ILE A 147 2.14 3.81 -3.89
N LEU A 148 2.83 2.85 -4.50
CA LEU A 148 3.57 1.80 -3.82
C LEU A 148 4.99 1.78 -4.37
N LEU A 149 5.95 2.37 -3.64
CA LEU A 149 7.38 2.26 -3.96
C LEU A 149 7.94 1.00 -3.31
N TYR A 150 8.48 0.09 -4.10
CA TYR A 150 9.12 -1.12 -3.62
C TYR A 150 10.57 -0.86 -3.22
N LEU A 151 10.89 -1.21 -1.96
CA LEU A 151 12.19 -1.01 -1.31
C LEU A 151 12.85 -2.36 -1.04
N ASN A 152 12.83 -3.21 -2.07
CA ASN A 152 13.44 -4.54 -2.06
C ASN A 152 14.82 -4.46 -2.70
N GLU A 153 15.72 -5.36 -2.30
CA GLU A 153 16.89 -5.69 -3.09
C GLU A 153 16.45 -6.39 -4.40
N GLU A 154 17.22 -7.37 -4.86
CA GLU A 154 16.76 -8.26 -5.93
C GLU A 154 15.55 -9.09 -5.46
N TRP A 155 14.47 -9.07 -6.24
CA TRP A 155 13.28 -9.88 -5.98
C TRP A 155 13.16 -11.00 -7.01
N ARG A 156 13.21 -12.25 -6.55
CA ARG A 156 13.14 -13.41 -7.43
C ARG A 156 11.70 -13.81 -7.73
N ASP A 157 11.44 -14.17 -8.97
CA ASP A 157 10.10 -14.54 -9.42
C ASP A 157 9.53 -15.76 -8.67
N GLU A 158 10.37 -16.73 -8.30
CA GLU A 158 9.94 -17.91 -7.53
C GLU A 158 9.50 -17.60 -6.08
N TRP A 159 9.77 -16.39 -5.58
CA TRP A 159 9.35 -15.96 -4.23
C TRP A 159 7.88 -15.53 -4.16
N GLY A 160 7.20 -15.41 -5.32
CA GLY A 160 5.83 -14.93 -5.41
C GLY A 160 5.72 -13.44 -5.08
N GLY A 161 4.58 -13.01 -4.52
CA GLY A 161 4.40 -11.64 -4.03
C GLY A 161 4.18 -10.56 -5.09
N LYS A 162 4.02 -10.95 -6.37
CA LYS A 162 3.56 -10.04 -7.42
C LYS A 162 2.18 -9.51 -7.04
N LEU A 163 1.98 -8.21 -7.12
CA LEU A 163 0.67 -7.61 -6.88
C LEU A 163 -0.21 -7.90 -8.09
N GLU A 164 -1.28 -8.66 -7.88
CA GLU A 164 -2.29 -8.95 -8.87
C GLU A 164 -3.27 -7.78 -8.96
N LEU A 165 -3.65 -7.38 -10.17
CA LEU A 165 -4.72 -6.43 -10.46
C LEU A 165 -5.84 -7.18 -11.17
N TRP A 166 -7.04 -7.13 -10.60
CA TRP A 166 -8.20 -7.90 -11.02
C TRP A 166 -9.26 -7.02 -11.66
N ASP A 167 -10.06 -7.60 -12.55
CA ASP A 167 -11.26 -6.91 -13.06
C ASP A 167 -12.28 -6.63 -11.94
N LYS A 168 -13.15 -5.64 -12.18
CA LYS A 168 -14.19 -5.21 -11.23
C LYS A 168 -15.17 -6.31 -10.81
N ASP A 169 -15.31 -7.34 -11.65
CA ASP A 169 -16.26 -8.44 -11.44
C ASP A 169 -15.58 -9.62 -10.71
N MET A 170 -14.30 -9.48 -10.34
CA MET A 170 -13.46 -10.50 -9.71
C MET A 170 -13.41 -11.83 -10.49
N THR A 171 -13.51 -11.76 -11.82
CA THR A 171 -13.53 -12.96 -12.68
C THR A 171 -12.13 -13.39 -13.12
N SER A 172 -11.21 -12.45 -13.28
CA SER A 172 -9.86 -12.73 -13.77
C SER A 172 -8.81 -11.70 -13.33
N CYS A 173 -7.59 -12.17 -13.10
CA CYS A 173 -6.42 -11.32 -12.94
C CYS A 173 -5.97 -10.82 -14.32
N GLN A 174 -5.98 -9.50 -14.50
CA GLN A 174 -5.69 -8.84 -15.78
C GLN A 174 -4.24 -8.36 -15.87
N ALA A 175 -3.62 -8.02 -14.74
CA ALA A 175 -2.23 -7.59 -14.69
C ALA A 175 -1.53 -8.03 -13.40
N ARG A 176 -0.19 -8.11 -13.44
CA ARG A 176 0.65 -8.43 -12.29
C ARG A 176 1.87 -7.52 -12.24
N VAL A 177 2.21 -7.02 -11.05
CA VAL A 177 3.36 -6.13 -10.84
C VAL A 177 4.37 -6.79 -9.91
N THR A 178 5.56 -7.07 -10.42
CA THR A 178 6.69 -7.56 -9.61
C THR A 178 7.13 -6.49 -8.62
N PRO A 179 7.35 -6.82 -7.33
CA PRO A 179 7.81 -5.88 -6.32
C PRO A 179 9.32 -5.62 -6.43
N ALA A 180 9.81 -5.29 -7.63
CA ALA A 180 11.24 -5.05 -7.89
C ALA A 180 11.74 -3.79 -7.15
N GLY A 181 13.01 -3.77 -6.74
CA GLY A 181 13.61 -2.58 -6.12
C GLY A 181 13.49 -1.33 -7.00
N ASN A 182 13.20 -0.19 -6.37
CA ASN A 182 13.06 1.13 -6.99
C ASN A 182 11.93 1.24 -8.03
N ARG A 183 11.04 0.25 -8.07
CA ARG A 183 9.81 0.27 -8.86
C ARG A 183 8.68 0.89 -8.04
N MET A 184 7.95 1.81 -8.65
CA MET A 184 6.71 2.35 -8.12
C MET A 184 5.52 1.86 -8.94
N LEU A 185 4.49 1.39 -8.27
CA LEU A 185 3.16 1.26 -8.87
C LEU A 185 2.33 2.47 -8.46
N VAL A 186 1.77 3.18 -9.44
CA VAL A 186 0.75 4.22 -9.22
C VAL A 186 -0.57 3.71 -9.76
N PHE A 187 -1.66 3.84 -9.02
CA PHE A 187 -2.99 3.42 -9.50
C PHE A 187 -4.11 4.24 -8.87
N THR A 188 -5.20 4.40 -9.63
CA THR A 188 -6.44 4.99 -9.12
C THR A 188 -7.12 3.96 -8.24
N THR A 189 -7.68 4.41 -7.13
CA THR A 189 -8.47 3.56 -6.23
C THR A 189 -9.94 3.96 -6.26
N ASP A 190 -10.81 2.97 -6.19
CA ASP A 190 -12.26 3.10 -6.07
C ASP A 190 -12.83 1.83 -5.39
N VAL A 191 -14.14 1.74 -5.25
CA VAL A 191 -14.86 0.65 -4.58
C VAL A 191 -14.64 -0.74 -5.21
N ASP A 192 -14.16 -0.79 -6.45
CA ASP A 192 -13.97 -2.00 -7.26
C ASP A 192 -12.57 -2.12 -7.88
N THR A 193 -11.58 -1.37 -7.37
CA THR A 193 -10.17 -1.47 -7.80
C THR A 193 -9.47 -2.62 -7.08
N PHE A 194 -9.79 -3.85 -7.49
CA PHE A 194 -9.35 -5.06 -6.81
C PHE A 194 -7.88 -5.40 -7.05
N HIS A 195 -7.11 -5.50 -5.97
CA HIS A 195 -5.69 -5.84 -6.02
C HIS A 195 -5.22 -6.60 -4.77
N GLY A 196 -4.12 -7.34 -4.88
CA GLY A 196 -3.54 -8.06 -3.74
C GLY A 196 -2.41 -9.01 -4.14
N HIS A 197 -1.75 -9.65 -3.17
CA HIS A 197 -0.85 -10.77 -3.40
C HIS A 197 -1.30 -11.95 -2.50
N PRO A 198 -2.33 -12.71 -2.93
CA PRO A 198 -3.06 -13.64 -2.05
C PRO A 198 -2.27 -14.90 -1.69
N ASP A 199 -1.22 -15.21 -2.45
CA ASP A 199 -0.35 -16.35 -2.19
C ASP A 199 0.74 -15.98 -1.17
N GLY A 200 0.95 -16.89 -0.20
CA GLY A 200 1.97 -16.73 0.82
C GLY A 200 3.38 -16.70 0.20
N LEU A 201 4.20 -15.74 0.62
CA LEU A 201 5.56 -15.59 0.08
C LEU A 201 6.43 -16.82 0.34
N THR A 202 7.29 -17.16 -0.63
CA THR A 202 8.24 -18.28 -0.55
C THR A 202 9.69 -17.82 -0.42
N CYS A 203 9.92 -16.51 -0.19
CA CYS A 203 11.24 -15.93 0.04
C CYS A 203 11.95 -16.53 1.27
N PRO A 204 13.29 -16.39 1.39
CA PRO A 204 14.03 -16.79 2.59
C PRO A 204 13.49 -16.16 3.89
N PRO A 205 13.75 -16.77 5.07
CA PRO A 205 13.23 -16.27 6.35
C PRO A 205 13.65 -14.85 6.73
N ASP A 206 14.82 -14.43 6.28
CA ASP A 206 15.47 -13.14 6.53
C ASP A 206 15.17 -12.09 5.44
N VAL A 207 14.40 -12.46 4.43
CA VAL A 207 13.95 -11.60 3.34
C VAL A 207 12.47 -11.27 3.52
N ALA A 208 12.11 -10.02 3.24
CA ALA A 208 10.74 -9.53 3.28
C ALA A 208 10.40 -8.76 2.01
N ARG A 209 9.14 -8.82 1.58
CA ARG A 209 8.60 -7.91 0.56
C ARG A 209 8.33 -6.56 1.22
N ARG A 210 9.11 -5.55 0.86
CA ARG A 210 9.14 -4.21 1.45
C ARG A 210 8.57 -3.18 0.48
N SER A 211 7.79 -2.24 1.01
CA SER A 211 7.31 -1.09 0.26
C SER A 211 7.09 0.13 1.15
N MET A 212 7.09 1.31 0.55
CA MET A 212 6.53 2.54 1.10
C MET A 212 5.24 2.86 0.34
N ALA A 213 4.14 3.03 1.06
CA ALA A 213 2.83 3.32 0.53
C ALA A 213 2.36 4.71 0.99
N LEU A 214 1.98 5.57 0.05
CA LEU A 214 1.33 6.85 0.34
C LEU A 214 0.06 6.97 -0.50
N TYR A 215 -0.93 7.65 0.07
CA TYR A 215 -2.24 7.82 -0.54
C TYR A 215 -2.57 9.30 -0.68
N TYR A 216 -3.31 9.60 -1.74
CA TYR A 216 -3.71 10.95 -2.11
C TYR A 216 -5.22 11.01 -2.19
N PHE A 217 -5.75 12.09 -1.64
CA PHE A 217 -7.18 12.29 -1.45
C PHE A 217 -7.66 13.52 -2.20
N THR A 218 -8.95 13.62 -2.45
CA THR A 218 -9.63 14.87 -2.81
C THR A 218 -10.64 15.21 -1.74
N GLU A 219 -10.89 16.50 -1.51
CA GLU A 219 -11.97 16.92 -0.61
C GLU A 219 -13.30 16.89 -1.37
N GLU A 220 -14.26 16.13 -0.86
CA GLU A 220 -15.57 15.91 -1.48
C GLU A 220 -16.69 16.06 -0.43
N GLU A 221 -17.68 16.92 -0.73
CA GLU A 221 -18.81 17.21 0.17
C GLU A 221 -19.58 15.94 0.57
N ASN A 222 -19.70 14.98 -0.35
CA ASN A 222 -20.43 13.73 -0.16
C ASN A 222 -19.57 12.50 -0.48
N ALA A 223 -18.35 12.47 0.07
CA ALA A 223 -17.46 11.31 -0.09
C ALA A 223 -18.15 10.01 0.36
N VAL A 224 -18.15 9.00 -0.51
CA VAL A 224 -18.81 7.70 -0.21
C VAL A 224 -17.86 6.84 0.62
N ARG A 225 -18.14 6.68 1.91
CA ARG A 225 -17.33 5.84 2.81
C ARG A 225 -17.61 4.34 2.63
N ARG A 226 -16.56 3.59 2.28
CA ARG A 226 -16.50 2.12 2.26
C ARG A 226 -15.26 1.66 3.04
N SER A 227 -15.42 0.56 3.77
CA SER A 227 -14.31 -0.17 4.39
C SER A 227 -13.65 -1.08 3.35
N THR A 228 -12.44 -1.57 3.63
CA THR A 228 -11.71 -2.48 2.75
C THR A 228 -12.55 -3.70 2.38
N ASN A 229 -12.74 -3.92 1.09
CA ASN A 229 -13.59 -4.98 0.55
C ASN A 229 -12.75 -6.16 0.07
N TYR A 230 -12.47 -7.11 0.97
CA TYR A 230 -11.77 -8.34 0.63
C TYR A 230 -12.61 -9.28 -0.25
N GLN A 231 -11.97 -9.85 -1.27
CA GLN A 231 -12.52 -10.78 -2.23
C GLN A 231 -11.64 -12.03 -2.33
N ALA A 232 -12.29 -13.17 -2.49
CA ALA A 232 -11.61 -14.43 -2.76
C ALA A 232 -11.48 -14.61 -4.27
N ARG A 233 -10.36 -15.19 -4.73
CA ARG A 233 -10.21 -15.55 -6.14
C ARG A 233 -11.22 -16.65 -6.55
N PRO A 234 -11.67 -16.72 -7.81
CA PRO A 234 -12.64 -17.71 -8.27
C PRO A 234 -12.27 -19.17 -8.00
N GLU A 235 -10.98 -19.48 -8.04
CA GLU A 235 -10.41 -20.82 -7.84
C GLU A 235 -10.28 -21.22 -6.36
N GLU A 236 -10.47 -20.28 -5.42
CA GLU A 236 -10.35 -20.57 -4.00
C GLU A 236 -11.42 -21.58 -3.54
N SER A 237 -11.03 -22.45 -2.61
CA SER A 237 -11.95 -23.43 -2.03
C SER A 237 -13.15 -22.76 -1.35
N VAL A 238 -14.29 -23.44 -1.30
CA VAL A 238 -15.52 -22.93 -0.64
C VAL A 238 -15.24 -22.54 0.82
N ALA A 239 -14.44 -23.33 1.54
CA ALA A 239 -14.06 -23.05 2.92
C ALA A 239 -13.24 -21.74 3.01
N ARG A 240 -12.28 -21.53 2.11
CA ARG A 240 -11.47 -20.29 2.07
C ARG A 240 -12.31 -19.07 1.71
N LYS A 241 -13.21 -19.18 0.73
CA LYS A 241 -14.18 -18.13 0.38
C LYS A 241 -15.04 -17.73 1.58
N ALA A 242 -15.57 -18.71 2.31
CA ALA A 242 -16.36 -18.46 3.51
C ALA A 242 -15.55 -17.78 4.62
N ALA A 243 -14.30 -18.20 4.85
CA ALA A 243 -13.42 -17.58 5.84
C ALA A 243 -13.11 -16.12 5.50
N ILE A 244 -12.78 -15.82 4.24
CA ILE A 244 -12.53 -14.45 3.74
C ILE A 244 -13.76 -13.57 3.95
N ALA A 245 -14.94 -14.05 3.58
CA ALA A 245 -16.19 -13.29 3.70
C ALA A 245 -16.59 -13.06 5.18
N ALA A 246 -16.39 -14.05 6.04
CA ALA A 246 -16.65 -13.93 7.47
C ALA A 246 -15.72 -12.90 8.13
N ASP A 247 -14.42 -12.96 7.82
CA ASP A 247 -13.41 -12.04 8.32
C ASP A 247 -13.68 -10.60 7.85
N ARG A 248 -14.00 -10.40 6.55
CA ARG A 248 -14.44 -9.10 6.01
C ARG A 248 -15.62 -8.54 6.79
N THR A 249 -16.66 -9.35 7.00
CA THR A 249 -17.86 -8.92 7.72
C THR A 249 -17.56 -8.54 9.16
N ALA A 250 -16.66 -9.27 9.83
CA ALA A 250 -16.22 -8.95 11.19
C ALA A 250 -15.47 -7.60 11.25
N LEU A 251 -14.57 -7.34 10.29
CA LEU A 251 -13.84 -6.08 10.19
C LEU A 251 -14.79 -4.90 9.92
N ASP A 252 -15.76 -5.05 9.02
CA ASP A 252 -16.76 -4.01 8.74
C ASP A 252 -17.61 -3.68 9.97
N LEU A 253 -18.02 -4.69 10.73
CA LEU A 253 -18.76 -4.50 11.98
C LEU A 253 -17.90 -3.81 13.03
N TYR A 254 -16.63 -4.19 13.13
CA TYR A 254 -15.68 -3.56 14.04
C TYR A 254 -15.47 -2.08 13.69
N ASP A 255 -15.25 -1.72 12.42
CA ASP A 255 -15.11 -0.32 12.00
C ASP A 255 -16.38 0.51 12.30
N ARG A 256 -17.57 -0.05 12.05
CA ARG A 256 -18.84 0.60 12.40
C ARG A 256 -18.99 0.81 13.91
N ALA A 257 -18.64 -0.20 14.72
CA ALA A 257 -18.74 -0.13 16.17
C ALA A 257 -17.74 0.87 16.76
N LYS A 258 -16.49 0.83 16.29
CA LYS A 258 -15.43 1.76 16.70
C LYS A 258 -15.85 3.21 16.49
N ARG A 259 -16.41 3.53 15.31
CA ARG A 259 -16.94 4.87 14.99
C ARG A 259 -18.06 5.29 15.93
N ARG A 260 -19.04 4.41 16.16
CA ARG A 260 -20.17 4.71 17.04
C ARG A 260 -19.73 4.95 18.49
N LEU A 261 -18.63 4.33 18.92
CA LEU A 261 -18.17 4.35 20.31
C LEU A 261 -16.96 5.27 20.56
N GLY A 262 -16.35 5.86 19.51
CA GLY A 262 -15.18 6.75 19.64
C GLY A 262 -13.93 6.07 20.21
N ILE A 263 -13.73 4.77 19.98
CA ILE A 263 -12.59 4.01 20.53
C ILE A 263 -11.34 4.21 19.64
N SER A 264 -10.19 4.57 20.22
CA SER A 264 -8.94 4.77 19.48
C SER A 264 -8.22 3.45 19.12
N ASP A 265 -7.56 3.42 17.96
CA ASP A 265 -6.82 2.24 17.46
C ASP A 265 -5.67 1.80 18.36
N GLU A 266 -5.05 2.73 19.08
CA GLU A 266 -3.95 2.43 19.99
C GLU A 266 -4.33 1.38 21.03
N ARG A 267 -5.56 1.42 21.56
CA ARG A 267 -6.01 0.48 22.60
C ARG A 267 -6.17 -0.93 22.04
N VAL A 268 -6.65 -1.05 20.81
CA VAL A 268 -6.90 -2.35 20.16
C VAL A 268 -5.61 -2.94 19.61
N GLN A 269 -4.76 -2.14 18.97
CA GLN A 269 -3.45 -2.58 18.51
C GLN A 269 -2.55 -3.04 19.67
N LYS A 270 -2.59 -2.34 20.82
CA LYS A 270 -1.83 -2.75 22.02
C LYS A 270 -2.30 -4.10 22.59
N ALA A 271 -3.58 -4.44 22.42
CA ALA A 271 -4.11 -5.74 22.82
C ALA A 271 -3.69 -6.84 21.83
N LEU A 272 -3.81 -6.60 20.52
CA LEU A 272 -3.42 -7.55 19.47
C LEU A 272 -1.92 -7.82 19.44
N ALA A 273 -1.08 -6.79 19.58
CA ALA A 273 0.38 -6.93 19.63
C ALA A 273 0.85 -7.79 20.82
N ARG A 274 0.14 -7.74 21.96
CA ARG A 274 0.42 -8.62 23.11
C ARG A 274 0.12 -10.08 22.79
N VAL A 275 -0.96 -10.35 22.04
CA VAL A 275 -1.33 -11.71 21.63
C VAL A 275 -0.35 -12.26 20.60
N ASP A 276 0.07 -11.46 19.62
CA ASP A 276 1.05 -11.90 18.60
C ASP A 276 2.44 -12.14 19.19
N ARG A 277 2.91 -11.26 20.08
CA ARG A 277 4.19 -11.44 20.77
C ARG A 277 4.22 -12.72 21.62
N LEU A 278 3.08 -13.16 22.14
CA LEU A 278 2.96 -14.44 22.84
C LEU A 278 2.98 -15.65 21.89
N ARG A 279 2.46 -15.48 20.66
CA ARG A 279 2.54 -16.51 19.61
C ARG A 279 3.96 -16.67 19.06
N ARG A 280 4.71 -15.58 18.86
CA ARG A 280 6.11 -15.61 18.38
C ARG A 280 7.11 -16.20 19.38
N LYS A 281 6.75 -16.33 20.66
CA LYS A 281 7.59 -16.94 21.70
C LYS A 281 7.40 -18.46 21.85
N ARG A 282 6.49 -19.07 21.08
CA ARG A 282 6.28 -20.52 21.00
C ARG A 282 6.78 -21.04 19.66
#